data_AF-A0A2H3DNY3-F1
#
_entry.id   AF-A0A2H3DNY3-F1
#
_cell.length_a   1.000
_cell.length_b   1.000
_cell.length_c   1.000
_cell.angle_alpha   90.00
_cell.angle_beta   90.00
_cell.angle_gamma   90.00
#
_symmetry.space_group_name_H-M   'P 1'
#
loop_
_entity.id
_entity.type
_entity.pdbx_description
1 polymer ?
#
loop_
_entity_poly.entity_id
_entity_poly.type
_entity_poly.pdbx_seq_one_letter_code
_entity_poly.pdbx_strand_id
1 'polypeptide(L)'
;MVNWKSPEEIANDGVAFSRFMHTLLGVYIWEWFTSLPFDWQYLSGKKPFRWPLIFYFLNRYCLLIALIGISVALNVTKPIDCQALYTFNQLFGNAAIGLASINLSLRTIAVWSRNLWVVIPLVLVIMGHWSLLLHGVLLKAEWTSAGGCAITSTDNKLLAITFIYSMCFDFTVLMLTGYKLVFRAPSATRVGRSMLVTLIFGDGLIYFVIAFLANLLATIFMLLNLNAVMSIIANVPAAIASTIVACRAVRRLSKYTSEGPDFLGTTVASTLAFRTTTTSAAPPKRPKVATNGLSAVDGVHVQMETFESPGGFVEYDAMGNVIKGSPDSMFDHDPEAQHIRDEFKRPPY
;
A
#
# COMPACT_ATOMS: atom_id res chain seq x y z
N MET A 1 -9.11 -18.31 -38.76
CA MET A 1 -8.54 -17.18 -37.99
C MET A 1 -9.60 -16.09 -37.97
N VAL A 2 -9.98 -15.60 -36.80
CA VAL A 2 -10.93 -14.48 -36.66
C VAL A 2 -10.28 -13.21 -37.21
N ASN A 3 -11.02 -12.44 -38.01
CA ASN A 3 -10.53 -11.16 -38.52
C ASN A 3 -10.86 -10.05 -37.51
N TRP A 4 -9.91 -9.77 -36.61
CA TRP A 4 -10.02 -8.77 -35.54
C TRP A 4 -10.25 -7.32 -36.02
N LYS A 5 -10.11 -7.07 -37.33
CA LYS A 5 -10.33 -5.75 -37.93
C LYS A 5 -11.65 -5.65 -38.69
N SER A 6 -12.49 -6.69 -38.68
CA SER A 6 -13.82 -6.61 -39.29
C SER A 6 -14.71 -5.65 -38.47
N PRO A 7 -15.57 -4.85 -39.12
CA PRO A 7 -16.43 -3.90 -38.41
C PRO A 7 -17.42 -4.60 -37.45
N GLU A 8 -17.83 -5.82 -37.77
CA GLU A 8 -18.68 -6.65 -36.90
C GLU A 8 -17.94 -7.05 -35.61
N GLU A 9 -16.66 -7.45 -35.72
CA GLU A 9 -15.86 -7.82 -34.54
C GLU A 9 -15.55 -6.60 -33.68
N ILE A 10 -15.24 -5.44 -34.29
CA ILE A 10 -15.03 -4.18 -33.57
C ILE A 10 -16.28 -3.77 -32.78
N ALA A 11 -17.48 -3.97 -33.35
CA ALA A 11 -18.74 -3.67 -32.67
C ALA A 11 -18.99 -4.63 -31.49
N ASN A 12 -18.76 -5.93 -31.69
CA ASN A 12 -18.86 -6.94 -30.63
C ASN A 12 -17.88 -6.66 -29.49
N ASP A 13 -16.62 -6.35 -29.82
CA ASP A 13 -15.57 -5.95 -28.89
C ASP A 13 -15.98 -4.71 -28.09
N GLY A 14 -16.61 -3.72 -28.74
CA GLY A 14 -17.10 -2.50 -28.09
C GLY A 14 -18.19 -2.78 -27.06
N VAL A 15 -19.14 -3.67 -27.37
CA VAL A 15 -20.19 -4.09 -26.42
C VAL A 15 -19.59 -4.86 -25.25
N ALA A 16 -18.67 -5.79 -25.52
CA ALA A 16 -17.97 -6.55 -24.49
C ALA A 16 -17.17 -5.62 -23.57
N PHE A 17 -16.43 -4.68 -24.15
CA PHE A 17 -15.69 -3.65 -23.42
C PHE A 17 -16.61 -2.82 -22.53
N SER A 18 -17.75 -2.34 -23.06
CA SER A 18 -18.70 -1.55 -22.28
C SER A 18 -19.20 -2.31 -21.05
N ARG A 19 -19.65 -3.57 -21.24
CA ARG A 19 -20.11 -4.42 -20.13
C ARG A 19 -19.01 -4.65 -19.10
N PHE A 20 -17.79 -4.95 -19.57
CA PHE A 20 -16.64 -5.19 -18.72
C PHE A 20 -16.27 -3.97 -17.88
N MET A 21 -16.27 -2.76 -18.47
CA MET A 21 -15.98 -1.52 -17.73
C MET A 21 -17.00 -1.24 -16.63
N HIS A 22 -18.29 -1.54 -16.85
CA HIS A 22 -19.31 -1.41 -15.80
C HIS A 22 -19.12 -2.43 -14.67
N THR A 23 -18.73 -3.66 -14.98
CA THR A 23 -18.39 -4.66 -13.95
C THR A 23 -17.20 -4.21 -13.11
N LEU A 24 -16.14 -3.71 -13.76
CA LEU A 24 -14.95 -3.18 -13.09
C LEU A 24 -15.26 -1.97 -12.21
N LEU A 25 -16.12 -1.06 -12.67
CA LEU A 25 -16.61 0.05 -11.87
C LEU A 25 -17.31 -0.47 -10.60
N GLY A 26 -18.19 -1.46 -10.72
CA GLY A 26 -18.86 -2.08 -9.57
C GLY A 26 -17.89 -2.69 -8.56
N VAL A 27 -16.88 -3.44 -9.03
CA VAL A 27 -15.84 -4.03 -8.18
C VAL A 27 -15.03 -2.94 -7.47
N TYR A 28 -14.66 -1.86 -8.17
CA TYR A 28 -13.90 -0.78 -7.56
C TYR A 28 -14.73 0.04 -6.57
N ILE A 29 -16.01 0.27 -6.86
CA ILE A 29 -16.96 0.89 -5.92
C ILE A 29 -17.06 0.04 -4.65
N TRP A 30 -17.17 -1.28 -4.77
CA TRP A 30 -17.19 -2.19 -3.62
C TRP A 30 -15.89 -2.08 -2.79
N GLU A 31 -14.72 -2.10 -3.42
CA GLU A 31 -13.44 -1.89 -2.73
C GLU A 31 -13.36 -0.51 -2.07
N TRP A 32 -13.95 0.51 -2.70
CA TRP A 32 -14.03 1.85 -2.15
C TRP A 32 -14.91 1.87 -0.89
N PHE A 33 -16.12 1.35 -0.92
CA PHE A 33 -16.99 1.34 0.27
C PHE A 33 -16.42 0.53 1.43
N THR A 34 -15.86 -0.65 1.16
CA THR A 34 -15.27 -1.51 2.22
C THR A 34 -14.06 -0.86 2.91
N SER A 35 -13.41 0.09 2.26
CA SER A 35 -12.23 0.78 2.78
C SER A 35 -12.52 2.17 3.37
N LEU A 36 -13.77 2.65 3.32
CA LEU A 36 -14.18 3.91 3.93
C LEU A 36 -13.98 4.01 5.45
N PRO A 37 -14.19 2.96 6.26
CA PRO A 37 -13.99 3.08 7.71
C PRO A 37 -12.57 3.48 8.08
N PHE A 38 -11.58 3.04 7.29
CA PHE A 38 -10.19 3.45 7.45
C PHE A 38 -10.00 4.94 7.11
N ASP A 39 -10.50 5.37 5.97
CA ASP A 39 -10.39 6.77 5.52
C ASP A 39 -11.08 7.74 6.49
N TRP A 40 -12.25 7.34 7.01
CA TRP A 40 -13.00 8.13 7.98
C TRP A 40 -12.20 8.37 9.26
N GLN A 41 -11.34 7.44 9.70
CA GLN A 41 -10.49 7.64 10.88
C GLN A 41 -9.49 8.79 10.69
N TYR A 42 -9.02 9.02 9.46
CA TYR A 42 -8.12 10.13 9.15
C TYR A 42 -8.89 11.43 8.93
N LEU A 43 -10.04 11.38 8.25
CA LEU A 43 -10.85 12.57 7.99
C LEU A 43 -11.50 13.12 9.28
N SER A 44 -11.90 12.23 10.20
CA SER A 44 -12.44 12.60 11.52
C SER A 44 -11.37 13.06 12.52
N GLY A 45 -10.10 13.13 12.12
CA GLY A 45 -8.99 13.56 12.98
C GLY A 45 -8.61 12.59 14.09
N LYS A 46 -9.17 11.36 14.10
CA LYS A 46 -8.87 10.34 15.11
C LYS A 46 -7.44 9.79 14.99
N LYS A 47 -6.80 9.95 13.82
CA LYS A 47 -5.41 9.53 13.56
C LYS A 47 -4.58 10.66 12.95
N PRO A 48 -3.28 10.78 13.29
CA PRO A 48 -2.42 11.82 12.74
C PRO A 48 -2.17 11.59 11.25
N PHE A 49 -2.30 12.67 10.47
CA PHE A 49 -2.05 12.63 9.03
C PHE A 49 -0.55 12.57 8.73
N ARG A 50 -0.13 11.60 7.92
CA ARG A 50 1.27 11.46 7.46
C ARG A 50 1.36 11.80 5.98
N TRP A 51 2.43 12.47 5.56
CA TRP A 51 2.59 12.93 4.17
C TRP A 51 2.41 11.85 3.09
N PRO A 52 2.88 10.59 3.26
CA PRO A 52 2.62 9.51 2.30
C PRO A 52 1.14 9.21 2.04
N LEU A 53 0.25 9.53 2.99
CA LEU A 53 -1.19 9.30 2.85
C LEU A 53 -1.82 10.22 1.78
N ILE A 54 -1.18 11.34 1.43
CA ILE A 54 -1.65 12.22 0.34
C ILE A 54 -1.70 11.44 -0.98
N PHE A 55 -0.63 10.71 -1.31
CA PHE A 55 -0.57 9.91 -2.53
C PHE A 55 -1.55 8.72 -2.51
N TYR A 56 -1.84 8.18 -1.33
CA TYR A 56 -2.88 7.17 -1.16
C TYR A 56 -4.27 7.72 -1.50
N PHE A 57 -4.66 8.85 -0.90
CA PHE A 57 -5.97 9.46 -1.16
C PHE A 57 -6.07 9.92 -2.62
N LEU A 58 -5.05 10.61 -3.13
CA LEU A 58 -5.05 11.10 -4.50
C LEU A 58 -5.18 9.94 -5.51
N ASN A 59 -4.43 8.85 -5.33
CA ASN A 59 -4.55 7.66 -6.18
C ASN A 59 -5.98 7.12 -6.20
N ARG A 60 -6.54 6.95 -5.01
CA ARG A 60 -7.87 6.36 -4.82
C ARG A 60 -8.97 7.20 -5.46
N TYR A 61 -8.94 8.52 -5.30
CA TYR A 61 -9.93 9.42 -5.87
C TYR A 61 -9.73 9.63 -7.37
N CYS A 62 -8.48 9.72 -7.85
CA CYS A 62 -8.21 9.81 -9.29
C CYS A 62 -8.75 8.61 -10.05
N LEU A 63 -8.54 7.39 -9.55
CA LEU A 63 -9.09 6.19 -10.22
C LEU A 63 -10.62 6.16 -10.20
N LEU A 64 -11.26 6.57 -9.09
CA LEU A 64 -12.72 6.63 -9.01
C LEU A 64 -13.29 7.60 -10.06
N ILE A 65 -12.70 8.81 -10.13
CA ILE A 65 -13.10 9.85 -11.07
C ILE A 65 -12.88 9.38 -12.53
N ALA A 66 -11.77 8.69 -12.80
CA ALA A 66 -11.51 8.11 -14.11
C ALA A 66 -12.57 7.06 -14.50
N LEU A 67 -12.90 6.12 -13.61
CA LEU A 67 -13.90 5.09 -13.90
C LEU A 67 -15.32 5.67 -14.10
N ILE A 68 -15.68 6.72 -13.36
CA ILE A 68 -16.91 7.48 -13.60
C ILE A 68 -16.84 8.15 -14.98
N GLY A 69 -15.72 8.77 -15.33
CA GLY A 69 -15.48 9.37 -16.64
C GLY A 69 -15.65 8.37 -17.79
N ILE A 70 -15.07 7.16 -17.66
CA ILE A 70 -15.24 6.06 -18.63
C ILE A 70 -16.70 5.65 -18.74
N SER A 71 -17.40 5.51 -17.61
CA SER A 71 -18.82 5.16 -17.62
C SER A 71 -19.67 6.22 -18.33
N VAL A 72 -19.36 7.51 -18.15
CA VAL A 72 -20.03 8.58 -18.89
C VAL A 72 -19.68 8.51 -20.38
N ALA A 73 -18.41 8.27 -20.74
CA ALA A 73 -17.97 8.12 -22.12
C ALA A 73 -18.76 7.03 -22.87
N LEU A 74 -19.08 5.94 -22.18
CA LEU A 74 -19.75 4.77 -22.75
C LEU A 74 -21.28 4.90 -22.83
N ASN A 75 -21.89 5.78 -22.03
CA ASN A 75 -23.35 5.94 -21.95
C ASN A 75 -23.86 7.24 -22.57
N VAL A 76 -22.98 8.10 -23.06
CA VAL A 76 -23.38 9.37 -23.67
C VAL A 76 -24.03 9.15 -25.03
N THR A 77 -25.26 9.63 -25.19
CA THR A 77 -26.04 9.55 -26.45
C THR A 77 -26.27 10.92 -27.08
N LYS A 78 -25.88 12.00 -26.40
CA LYS A 78 -26.02 13.39 -26.84
C LYS A 78 -24.67 13.97 -27.25
N PRO A 79 -24.62 14.88 -28.24
CA PRO A 79 -23.37 15.49 -28.67
C PRO A 79 -22.71 16.26 -27.53
N ILE A 80 -21.45 15.92 -27.25
CA ILE A 80 -20.59 16.55 -26.24
C ILE A 80 -19.17 16.71 -26.80
N ASP A 81 -18.35 17.51 -26.14
CA ASP A 81 -16.93 17.63 -26.45
C ASP A 81 -16.16 16.35 -26.08
N CYS A 82 -16.14 15.37 -26.99
CA CYS A 82 -15.42 14.10 -26.84
C CYS A 82 -13.96 14.32 -26.46
N GLN A 83 -13.31 15.32 -27.06
CA GLN A 83 -11.92 15.66 -26.79
C GLN A 83 -11.69 15.98 -25.30
N ALA A 84 -12.56 16.79 -24.70
CA ALA A 84 -12.45 17.16 -23.29
C ALA A 84 -12.66 15.94 -22.39
N LEU A 85 -13.65 15.11 -22.70
CA LEU A 85 -13.98 13.93 -21.89
C LEU A 85 -12.88 12.88 -21.92
N TYR A 86 -12.33 12.55 -23.09
CA TYR A 86 -11.23 11.60 -23.20
C TYR A 86 -9.92 12.15 -22.62
N THR A 87 -9.64 13.46 -22.79
CA THR A 87 -8.47 14.09 -22.16
C THR A 87 -8.59 14.05 -20.64
N PHE A 88 -9.76 14.34 -20.09
CA PHE A 88 -10.06 14.21 -18.67
C PHE A 88 -9.83 12.78 -18.19
N ASN A 89 -10.40 11.80 -18.89
CA ASN A 89 -10.25 10.40 -18.51
C ASN A 89 -8.78 9.93 -18.56
N GLN A 90 -8.05 10.34 -19.60
CA GLN A 90 -6.65 10.01 -19.77
C GLN A 90 -5.78 10.65 -18.67
N LEU A 91 -6.07 11.90 -18.29
CA LEU A 91 -5.38 12.58 -17.20
C LEU A 91 -5.57 11.86 -15.86
N PHE A 92 -6.82 11.57 -15.48
CA PHE A 92 -7.12 10.92 -14.20
C PHE A 92 -6.69 9.44 -14.18
N GLY A 93 -6.81 8.73 -15.29
CA GLY A 93 -6.34 7.35 -15.44
C GLY A 93 -4.81 7.25 -15.35
N ASN A 94 -4.08 8.10 -16.08
CA ASN A 94 -2.61 8.15 -16.02
C ASN A 94 -2.13 8.62 -14.63
N ALA A 95 -2.82 9.58 -14.01
CA ALA A 95 -2.52 10.00 -12.65
C ALA A 95 -2.70 8.84 -11.66
N ALA A 96 -3.76 8.04 -11.76
CA ALA A 96 -3.94 6.86 -10.91
C ALA A 96 -2.78 5.85 -11.06
N ILE A 97 -2.36 5.54 -12.29
CA ILE A 97 -1.22 4.64 -12.53
C ILE A 97 0.08 5.20 -11.93
N GLY A 98 0.36 6.48 -12.14
CA GLY A 98 1.56 7.15 -11.60
C GLY A 98 1.55 7.25 -10.08
N LEU A 99 0.39 7.45 -9.46
CA LEU A 99 0.25 7.52 -8.00
C LEU A 99 0.30 6.13 -7.36
N ALA A 100 -0.24 5.10 -7.99
CA ALA A 100 -0.07 3.72 -7.56
C ALA A 100 1.42 3.35 -7.54
N SER A 101 2.14 3.69 -8.60
CA SER A 101 3.60 3.55 -8.74
C SER A 101 4.37 4.27 -7.61
N ILE A 102 3.97 5.50 -7.26
CA ILE A 102 4.54 6.22 -6.11
C ILE A 102 4.27 5.48 -4.79
N ASN A 103 3.03 5.06 -4.54
CA ASN A 103 2.66 4.36 -3.31
C ASN A 103 3.48 3.07 -3.11
N LEU A 104 3.69 2.31 -4.20
CA LEU A 104 4.53 1.12 -4.23
C LEU A 104 6.01 1.44 -3.96
N SER A 105 6.54 2.50 -4.57
CA SER A 105 7.94 2.91 -4.41
C SER A 105 8.26 3.50 -3.02
N LEU A 106 7.32 4.24 -2.40
CA LEU A 106 7.46 4.75 -1.03
C LEU A 106 7.73 3.62 -0.02
N ARG A 107 7.06 2.48 -0.19
CA ARG A 107 7.31 1.29 0.64
C ARG A 107 8.72 0.76 0.44
N THR A 108 9.21 0.73 -0.79
CA THR A 108 10.58 0.31 -1.10
C THR A 108 11.60 1.25 -0.44
N ILE A 109 11.37 2.57 -0.50
CA ILE A 109 12.22 3.56 0.18
C ILE A 109 12.29 3.29 1.69
N ALA A 110 11.15 2.98 2.30
CA ALA A 110 11.08 2.64 3.72
C ALA A 110 11.84 1.33 4.04
N VAL A 111 11.67 0.29 3.22
CA VAL A 111 12.41 -0.98 3.34
C VAL A 111 13.91 -0.74 3.22
N TRP A 112 14.32 0.18 2.36
CA TRP A 112 15.72 0.57 2.15
C TRP A 112 16.25 1.60 3.17
N SER A 113 15.51 1.86 4.26
CA SER A 113 15.87 2.78 5.33
C SER A 113 16.38 4.14 4.81
N ARG A 114 15.77 4.62 3.71
CA ARG A 114 16.13 5.87 3.03
C ARG A 114 17.62 5.95 2.60
N ASN A 115 18.23 4.84 2.23
CA ASN A 115 19.58 4.87 1.66
C ASN A 115 19.57 5.69 0.34
N LEU A 116 20.33 6.78 0.32
CA LEU A 116 20.37 7.73 -0.81
C LEU A 116 20.72 7.06 -2.14
N TRP A 117 21.55 6.01 -2.10
CA TRP A 117 21.91 5.22 -3.29
C TRP A 117 20.72 4.56 -3.99
N VAL A 118 19.63 4.26 -3.29
CA VAL A 118 18.40 3.71 -3.87
C VAL A 118 17.35 4.79 -4.06
N VAL A 119 17.27 5.75 -3.15
CA VAL A 119 16.26 6.82 -3.20
C VAL A 119 16.48 7.74 -4.41
N ILE A 120 17.71 8.18 -4.66
CA ILE A 120 18.03 9.09 -5.77
C ILE A 120 17.61 8.49 -7.12
N PRO A 121 18.07 7.29 -7.52
CA PRO A 121 17.66 6.73 -8.81
C PRO A 121 16.16 6.48 -8.88
N LEU A 122 15.53 6.04 -7.77
CA LEU A 122 14.09 5.80 -7.75
C LEU A 122 13.28 7.07 -7.96
N VAL A 123 13.67 8.19 -7.35
CA VAL A 123 13.04 9.51 -7.57
C VAL A 123 13.20 9.96 -9.01
N LEU A 124 14.38 9.78 -9.62
CA LEU A 124 14.60 10.11 -11.03
C LEU A 124 13.69 9.30 -11.96
N VAL A 125 13.54 8.00 -11.70
CA VAL A 125 12.64 7.15 -12.50
C VAL A 125 11.17 7.55 -12.30
N ILE A 126 10.76 7.93 -11.09
CA ILE A 126 9.42 8.47 -10.84
C ILE A 126 9.20 9.75 -11.65
N MET A 127 10.16 10.68 -11.67
CA MET A 127 10.04 11.91 -12.47
C MET A 127 9.92 11.61 -13.97
N GLY A 128 10.74 10.68 -14.48
CA GLY A 128 10.64 10.21 -15.86
C GLY A 128 9.28 9.58 -16.17
N HIS A 129 8.76 8.78 -15.24
CA HIS A 129 7.44 8.16 -15.37
C HIS A 129 6.33 9.21 -15.52
N TRP A 130 6.30 10.23 -14.65
CA TRP A 130 5.31 11.31 -14.73
C TRP A 130 5.43 12.14 -16.00
N SER A 131 6.65 12.39 -16.47
CA SER A 131 6.86 13.10 -17.74
C SER A 131 6.27 12.32 -18.92
N LEU A 132 6.47 11.01 -18.97
CA LEU A 132 5.91 10.15 -20.02
C LEU A 132 4.38 10.06 -19.93
N LEU A 133 3.83 9.93 -18.72
CA LEU A 133 2.39 9.90 -18.48
C LEU A 133 1.70 11.18 -18.95
N LEU A 134 2.28 12.35 -18.66
CA LEU A 134 1.75 13.65 -19.09
C LEU A 134 1.84 13.82 -20.61
N HIS A 135 2.93 13.34 -21.23
CA HIS A 135 3.05 13.39 -22.69
C HIS A 135 2.05 12.45 -23.39
N GLY A 136 1.75 11.30 -22.78
CA GLY A 136 0.76 10.34 -23.24
C GLY A 136 -0.72 10.75 -23.09
N VAL A 137 -1.00 11.96 -22.59
CA VAL A 137 -2.37 12.52 -22.51
C VAL A 137 -2.85 13.06 -23.87
N LEU A 138 -1.93 13.34 -24.79
CA LEU A 138 -2.23 13.91 -26.10
C LEU A 138 -2.90 12.87 -27.01
N LEU A 139 -4.23 12.90 -27.06
CA LEU A 139 -5.06 12.12 -27.99
C LEU A 139 -6.03 13.05 -28.73
N LYS A 140 -6.53 12.62 -29.89
CA LYS A 140 -7.62 13.31 -30.62
C LYS A 140 -8.86 12.41 -30.68
N ALA A 141 -9.99 12.95 -30.23
CA ALA A 141 -11.29 12.29 -30.26
C ALA A 141 -12.35 13.22 -30.85
N GLU A 142 -13.23 12.65 -31.67
CA GLU A 142 -14.30 13.37 -32.38
C GLU A 142 -15.63 12.64 -32.21
N TRP A 143 -16.73 13.42 -32.27
CA TRP A 143 -18.08 12.87 -32.25
C TRP A 143 -18.41 12.26 -33.61
N THR A 144 -18.76 10.98 -33.63
CA THR A 144 -19.12 10.26 -34.86
C THR A 144 -20.61 10.40 -35.17
N SER A 145 -20.94 10.41 -36.46
CA SER A 145 -22.33 10.44 -36.95
C SER A 145 -23.15 9.19 -36.58
N ALA A 146 -22.48 8.11 -36.15
CA ALA A 146 -23.10 6.89 -35.66
C ALA A 146 -23.60 6.98 -34.20
N GLY A 147 -23.45 8.13 -33.53
CA GLY A 147 -24.01 8.37 -32.20
C GLY A 147 -23.08 7.99 -31.05
N GLY A 148 -21.83 8.49 -31.08
CA GLY A 148 -20.89 8.31 -29.98
C GLY A 148 -19.52 8.95 -30.23
N CYS A 149 -18.67 8.97 -29.20
CA CYS A 149 -17.32 9.50 -29.29
C CYS A 149 -16.31 8.43 -29.73
N ALA A 150 -15.56 8.70 -30.79
CA ALA A 150 -14.48 7.82 -31.25
C ALA A 150 -13.13 8.53 -31.23
N ILE A 151 -12.07 7.76 -30.97
CA ILE A 151 -10.69 8.22 -31.01
C ILE A 151 -10.25 8.24 -32.48
N THR A 152 -9.95 9.42 -33.01
CA THR A 152 -9.57 9.62 -34.42
C THR A 152 -8.07 9.52 -34.65
N SER A 153 -7.27 9.88 -33.65
CA SER A 153 -5.81 9.74 -33.71
C SER A 153 -5.22 9.56 -32.31
N THR A 154 -4.32 8.61 -32.16
CA THR A 154 -3.57 8.35 -30.94
C THR A 154 -2.20 7.81 -31.30
N ASP A 155 -1.17 8.36 -30.66
CA ASP A 155 0.19 7.84 -30.76
C ASP A 155 0.34 6.58 -29.91
N ASN A 156 -0.12 5.45 -30.46
CA ASN A 156 -0.01 4.14 -29.83
C ASN A 156 1.44 3.80 -29.44
N LYS A 157 2.43 4.34 -30.16
CA LYS A 157 3.85 4.19 -29.81
C LYS A 157 4.18 4.85 -28.47
N LEU A 158 3.71 6.07 -28.23
CA LEU A 158 3.95 6.78 -26.97
C LEU A 158 3.24 6.07 -25.81
N LEU A 159 1.99 5.63 -26.02
CA LEU A 159 1.28 4.83 -25.02
C LEU A 159 2.06 3.54 -24.70
N ALA A 160 2.45 2.77 -25.72
CA ALA A 160 3.21 1.54 -25.52
C ALA A 160 4.53 1.79 -24.76
N ILE A 161 5.28 2.83 -25.11
CA ILE A 161 6.51 3.22 -24.39
C ILE A 161 6.21 3.54 -22.93
N THR A 162 5.15 4.30 -22.65
CA THR A 162 4.76 4.66 -21.29
C THR A 162 4.38 3.43 -20.47
N PHE A 163 3.61 2.49 -21.03
CA PHE A 163 3.22 1.26 -20.33
C PHE A 163 4.41 0.32 -20.08
N ILE A 164 5.29 0.14 -21.07
CA ILE A 164 6.53 -0.61 -20.90
C ILE A 164 7.38 0.03 -19.80
N TYR A 165 7.47 1.35 -19.79
CA TYR A 165 8.19 2.08 -18.75
C TYR A 165 7.59 1.83 -17.36
N SER A 166 6.25 1.93 -17.21
CA SER A 166 5.55 1.61 -15.96
C SER A 166 5.84 0.18 -15.49
N MET A 167 5.77 -0.78 -16.41
CA MET A 167 6.03 -2.18 -16.11
C MET A 167 7.47 -2.39 -15.64
N CYS A 168 8.45 -1.81 -16.32
CA CYS A 168 9.87 -1.88 -15.92
C CYS A 168 10.12 -1.19 -14.57
N PHE A 169 9.44 -0.08 -14.31
CA PHE A 169 9.50 0.61 -13.02
C PHE A 169 8.96 -0.27 -11.90
N ASP A 170 7.73 -0.78 -12.03
CA ASP A 170 7.10 -1.66 -11.04
C ASP A 170 7.93 -2.93 -10.81
N PHE A 171 8.49 -3.50 -11.88
CA PHE A 171 9.41 -4.64 -11.79
C PHE A 171 10.68 -4.30 -11.02
N THR A 172 11.29 -3.15 -11.28
CA THR A 172 12.50 -2.71 -10.56
C THR A 172 12.20 -2.52 -9.07
N VAL A 173 11.07 -1.90 -8.74
CA VAL A 173 10.59 -1.72 -7.36
C VAL A 173 10.34 -3.07 -6.67
N LEU A 174 9.71 -4.01 -7.39
CA LEU A 174 9.48 -5.37 -6.94
C LEU A 174 10.79 -6.10 -6.67
N MET A 175 11.76 -6.03 -7.58
CA MET A 175 13.07 -6.67 -7.44
C MET A 175 13.87 -6.07 -6.30
N LEU A 176 13.88 -4.74 -6.14
CA LEU A 176 14.55 -4.08 -5.01
C LEU A 176 13.92 -4.46 -3.66
N THR A 177 12.59 -4.57 -3.61
CA THR A 177 11.89 -4.99 -2.40
C THR A 177 12.13 -6.47 -2.10
N GLY A 178 12.00 -7.33 -3.11
CA GLY A 178 12.21 -8.77 -3.01
C GLY A 178 13.65 -9.12 -2.64
N TYR A 179 14.64 -8.50 -3.27
CA TYR A 179 16.05 -8.73 -2.98
C TYR A 179 16.39 -8.41 -1.52
N LYS A 180 15.97 -7.24 -1.02
CA LYS A 180 16.22 -6.85 0.37
C LYS A 180 15.48 -7.77 1.36
N LEU A 181 14.29 -8.25 0.98
CA LEU A 181 13.51 -9.16 1.81
C LEU A 181 14.09 -10.59 1.85
N VAL A 182 14.54 -11.12 0.72
CA VAL A 182 15.04 -12.50 0.61
C VAL A 182 16.48 -12.63 1.09
N PHE A 183 17.37 -11.70 0.69
CA PHE A 183 18.81 -11.84 0.93
C PHE A 183 19.34 -11.03 2.11
N ARG A 184 18.60 -10.00 2.56
CA ARG A 184 19.06 -9.07 3.60
C ARG A 184 18.13 -9.03 4.81
N ALA A 185 17.03 -9.79 4.82
CA ALA A 185 16.32 -10.07 6.06
C ALA A 185 17.26 -10.94 6.93
N PRO A 186 17.69 -10.46 8.10
CA PRO A 186 18.61 -11.20 8.93
C PRO A 186 17.94 -12.51 9.33
N SER A 187 18.59 -13.62 8.98
CA SER A 187 18.27 -14.93 9.54
C SER A 187 18.34 -14.83 11.07
N ALA A 188 17.20 -15.08 11.70
CA ALA A 188 17.10 -15.88 12.93
C ALA A 188 18.03 -15.54 14.12
N THR A 189 17.84 -14.39 14.80
CA THR A 189 18.30 -14.31 16.22
C THR A 189 17.44 -13.47 17.18
N ARG A 190 16.25 -12.97 16.80
CA ARG A 190 15.31 -12.37 17.78
C ARG A 190 13.87 -12.79 17.52
N VAL A 191 13.50 -13.89 18.18
CA VAL A 191 12.32 -14.75 18.00
C VAL A 191 10.96 -14.03 18.02
N GLY A 192 10.83 -12.80 18.54
CA GLY A 192 9.56 -12.07 18.53
C GLY A 192 9.28 -11.14 17.34
N ARG A 193 10.32 -10.74 16.58
CA ARG A 193 10.20 -9.68 15.54
C ARG A 193 10.28 -10.21 14.10
N SER A 194 10.73 -11.45 13.94
CA SER A 194 10.98 -12.11 12.65
C SER A 194 9.71 -12.56 11.94
N MET A 195 8.77 -13.19 12.66
CA MET A 195 7.55 -13.75 12.05
C MET A 195 6.65 -12.64 11.49
N LEU A 196 6.56 -11.52 12.19
CA LEU A 196 5.77 -10.36 11.80
C LEU A 196 6.35 -9.65 10.55
N VAL A 197 7.68 -9.53 10.45
CA VAL A 197 8.34 -9.00 9.24
C VAL A 197 8.21 -9.99 8.07
N THR A 198 8.40 -11.29 8.29
CA THR A 198 8.30 -12.28 7.22
C THR A 198 6.85 -12.43 6.70
N LEU A 199 5.86 -12.45 7.59
CA LEU A 199 4.44 -12.58 7.25
C LEU A 199 3.88 -11.28 6.63
N ILE A 200 4.26 -10.10 7.15
CA ILE A 200 3.78 -8.82 6.61
C ILE A 200 4.45 -8.48 5.27
N PHE A 201 5.74 -8.75 5.13
CA PHE A 201 6.45 -8.42 3.90
C PHE A 201 6.26 -9.46 2.80
N GLY A 202 6.00 -10.74 3.13
CA GLY A 202 5.63 -11.79 2.17
C GLY A 202 4.29 -11.52 1.48
N ASP A 203 3.24 -11.25 2.25
CA ASP A 203 1.93 -10.84 1.70
C ASP A 203 2.00 -9.55 0.89
N GLY A 204 2.87 -8.63 1.33
CA GLY A 204 3.12 -7.41 0.60
C GLY A 204 3.85 -7.63 -0.74
N LEU A 205 4.64 -8.69 -0.87
CA LEU A 205 5.32 -9.06 -2.11
C LEU A 205 4.34 -9.70 -3.10
N ILE A 206 3.39 -10.52 -2.61
CA ILE A 206 2.29 -11.06 -3.43
C ILE A 206 1.51 -9.92 -4.10
N TYR A 207 1.19 -8.89 -3.34
CA TYR A 207 0.57 -7.66 -3.85
C TYR A 207 1.40 -7.03 -5.00
N PHE A 208 2.71 -6.87 -4.82
CA PHE A 208 3.59 -6.38 -5.91
C PHE A 208 3.57 -7.29 -7.15
N VAL A 209 3.59 -8.62 -6.97
CA VAL A 209 3.57 -9.59 -8.07
C VAL A 209 2.25 -9.49 -8.85
N ILE A 210 1.11 -9.37 -8.16
CA ILE A 210 -0.19 -9.21 -8.79
C ILE A 210 -0.23 -7.94 -9.64
N ALA A 211 0.26 -6.81 -9.12
CA ALA A 211 0.34 -5.57 -9.90
C ALA A 211 1.26 -5.69 -11.11
N PHE A 212 2.42 -6.34 -10.97
CA PHE A 212 3.33 -6.60 -12.07
C PHE A 212 2.67 -7.47 -13.16
N LEU A 213 2.01 -8.56 -12.79
CA LEU A 213 1.31 -9.45 -13.74
C LEU A 213 0.17 -8.73 -14.47
N ALA A 214 -0.56 -7.86 -13.77
CA ALA A 214 -1.62 -7.07 -14.37
C ALA A 214 -1.07 -6.06 -15.41
N ASN A 215 0.01 -5.35 -15.07
CA ASN A 215 0.70 -4.45 -16.00
C ASN A 215 1.35 -5.19 -17.19
N LEU A 216 1.89 -6.40 -16.96
CA LEU A 216 2.42 -7.27 -18.01
C LEU A 216 1.31 -7.67 -18.99
N LEU A 217 0.14 -8.09 -18.48
CA LEU A 217 -1.01 -8.43 -19.31
C LEU A 217 -1.44 -7.24 -20.17
N ALA A 218 -1.56 -6.05 -19.56
CA ALA A 218 -1.89 -4.82 -20.29
C ALA A 218 -0.89 -4.52 -21.42
N THR A 219 0.41 -4.68 -21.14
CA THR A 219 1.47 -4.45 -22.11
C THR A 219 1.40 -5.44 -23.28
N ILE A 220 1.12 -6.73 -23.01
CA ILE A 220 0.97 -7.75 -24.06
C ILE A 220 -0.19 -7.40 -25.00
N PHE A 221 -1.37 -7.08 -24.47
CA PHE A 221 -2.52 -6.70 -25.31
C PHE A 221 -2.25 -5.45 -26.14
N MET A 222 -1.50 -4.50 -25.59
CA MET A 222 -1.10 -3.29 -26.30
C MET A 222 -0.12 -3.58 -27.45
N LEU A 223 0.87 -4.45 -27.23
CA LEU A 223 1.86 -4.82 -28.24
C LEU A 223 1.27 -5.65 -29.38
N LEU A 224 0.30 -6.51 -29.08
CA LEU A 224 -0.34 -7.33 -30.10
C LEU A 224 -1.19 -6.51 -31.09
N ASN A 225 -1.69 -5.33 -30.68
CA ASN A 225 -2.42 -4.36 -31.51
C ASN A 225 -3.43 -5.00 -32.49
N LEU A 226 -4.29 -5.88 -31.96
CA LEU A 226 -5.30 -6.58 -32.76
C LEU A 226 -6.39 -5.62 -33.25
N ASN A 227 -6.83 -4.73 -32.36
CA ASN A 227 -7.86 -3.72 -32.57
C ASN A 227 -7.71 -2.59 -31.52
N ALA A 228 -8.24 -1.39 -31.79
CA ALA A 228 -8.15 -0.23 -30.89
C ALA A 228 -8.74 -0.52 -29.51
N VAL A 229 -9.92 -1.16 -29.46
CA VAL A 229 -10.60 -1.53 -28.20
C VAL A 229 -9.80 -2.57 -27.42
N MET A 230 -9.37 -3.64 -28.09
CA MET A 230 -8.61 -4.73 -27.47
C MET A 230 -7.21 -4.32 -26.99
N SER A 231 -6.61 -3.29 -27.59
CA SER A 231 -5.31 -2.78 -27.12
C SER A 231 -5.40 -2.08 -25.75
N ILE A 232 -6.58 -1.55 -25.39
CA ILE A 232 -6.80 -0.75 -24.18
C ILE A 232 -7.62 -1.52 -23.12
N ILE A 233 -8.30 -2.61 -23.50
CA ILE A 233 -9.18 -3.37 -22.61
C ILE A 233 -8.50 -3.85 -21.32
N ALA A 234 -7.22 -4.20 -21.39
CA ALA A 234 -6.45 -4.70 -20.24
C ALA A 234 -5.80 -3.57 -19.41
N ASN A 235 -5.75 -2.34 -19.92
CA ASN A 235 -5.20 -1.20 -19.20
C ASN A 235 -6.03 -0.84 -17.96
N VAL A 236 -7.36 -0.71 -18.12
CA VAL A 236 -8.25 -0.34 -17.00
C VAL A 236 -8.21 -1.38 -15.87
N PRO A 237 -8.32 -2.70 -16.12
CA PRO A 237 -8.10 -3.72 -15.10
C PRO A 237 -6.72 -3.63 -14.44
N ALA A 238 -5.66 -3.36 -15.20
CA ALA A 238 -4.32 -3.23 -14.66
C ALA A 238 -4.20 -2.03 -13.71
N ALA A 239 -4.73 -0.87 -14.11
CA ALA A 239 -4.78 0.32 -13.27
C ALA A 239 -5.58 0.09 -11.98
N ILE A 240 -6.72 -0.61 -12.07
CA ILE A 240 -7.53 -1.00 -10.91
C ILE A 240 -6.73 -1.93 -10.00
N ALA A 241 -6.19 -3.03 -10.54
CA ALA A 241 -5.43 -4.00 -9.76
C ALA A 241 -4.25 -3.33 -9.03
N SER A 242 -3.42 -2.56 -9.75
CA SER A 242 -2.28 -1.85 -9.19
C SER A 242 -2.69 -0.83 -8.12
N THR A 243 -3.81 -0.14 -8.30
CA THR A 243 -4.34 0.79 -7.30
C THR A 243 -4.85 0.08 -6.05
N ILE A 244 -5.65 -0.98 -6.20
CA ILE A 244 -6.17 -1.76 -5.07
C ILE A 244 -5.02 -2.33 -4.26
N VAL A 245 -4.05 -2.95 -4.93
CA VAL A 245 -2.82 -3.50 -4.36
C VAL A 245 -2.06 -2.43 -3.57
N ALA A 246 -1.76 -1.29 -4.20
CA ALA A 246 -1.04 -0.20 -3.56
C ALA A 246 -1.78 0.33 -2.31
N CYS A 247 -3.10 0.51 -2.42
CA CYS A 247 -3.95 0.98 -1.33
C CYS A 247 -4.05 -0.03 -0.19
N ARG A 248 -4.18 -1.34 -0.47
CA ARG A 248 -4.18 -2.41 0.54
C ARG A 248 -2.85 -2.48 1.27
N ALA A 249 -1.74 -2.36 0.55
CA ALA A 249 -0.41 -2.32 1.15
C ALA A 249 -0.23 -1.15 2.13
N VAL A 250 -0.70 0.05 1.76
CA VAL A 250 -0.65 1.25 2.63
C VAL A 250 -1.55 1.08 3.87
N ARG A 251 -2.80 0.65 3.70
CA ARG A 251 -3.74 0.43 4.82
C ARG A 251 -3.20 -0.57 5.83
N ARG A 252 -2.62 -1.67 5.34
CA ARG A 252 -2.04 -2.70 6.17
C ARG A 252 -0.86 -2.16 6.99
N LEU A 253 0.08 -1.46 6.34
CA LEU A 253 1.20 -0.82 7.03
C LEU A 253 0.73 0.16 8.12
N SER A 254 -0.32 0.91 7.85
CA SER A 254 -0.91 1.85 8.80
C SER A 254 -1.53 1.16 10.02
N LYS A 255 -2.28 0.07 9.82
CA LYS A 255 -2.88 -0.69 10.92
C LYS A 255 -1.81 -1.19 11.89
N TYR A 256 -0.72 -1.76 11.38
CA TYR A 256 0.38 -2.22 12.21
C TYR A 256 1.12 -1.11 12.95
N THR A 257 1.28 0.06 12.33
CA THR A 257 1.91 1.20 13.01
C THR A 257 1.03 1.74 14.14
N SER A 258 -0.29 1.59 14.07
CA SER A 258 -1.21 2.02 15.13
C SER A 258 -1.31 1.03 16.29
N GLU A 259 -0.99 -0.25 16.07
CA GLU A 259 -1.11 -1.33 17.07
C GLU A 259 0.23 -1.66 17.77
N GLY A 260 1.37 -1.20 17.24
CA GLY A 260 2.68 -1.35 17.89
C GLY A 260 3.06 -0.11 18.72
N PRO A 261 3.84 -0.25 19.80
CA PRO A 261 4.47 0.91 20.45
C PRO A 261 5.31 1.64 19.40
N ASP A 262 5.14 2.95 19.27
CA ASP A 262 5.69 3.81 18.21
C ASP A 262 7.20 3.60 17.96
N PHE A 263 7.56 2.62 17.12
CA PHE A 263 8.94 2.39 16.67
C PHE A 263 9.29 3.22 15.43
N LEU A 264 8.35 4.00 14.91
CA LEU A 264 8.58 5.04 13.92
C LEU A 264 8.47 6.41 14.58
N GLY A 265 9.29 6.59 15.62
CA GLY A 265 9.73 7.92 16.06
C GLY A 265 10.40 8.62 14.89
N THR A 266 9.57 9.34 14.12
CA THR A 266 10.07 10.47 13.34
C THR A 266 10.71 11.38 14.37
N THR A 267 11.98 11.71 14.16
CA THR A 267 12.74 12.72 14.90
C THR A 267 11.93 14.00 15.03
N VAL A 268 11.10 14.08 16.06
CA VAL A 268 10.71 15.34 16.67
C VAL A 268 11.91 15.71 17.52
N ALA A 269 12.47 16.88 17.27
CA ALA A 269 13.60 17.43 17.98
C ALA A 269 13.29 17.52 19.49
N SER A 270 13.58 16.45 20.23
CA SER A 270 13.77 16.53 21.67
C SER A 270 15.19 17.05 21.88
N THR A 271 15.28 18.32 22.26
CA THR A 271 16.48 18.97 22.77
C THR A 271 16.95 18.26 24.04
N LEU A 272 17.63 17.12 23.89
CA LEU A 272 18.45 16.50 24.91
C LEU A 272 19.90 16.70 24.49
N ALA A 273 20.39 17.90 24.79
CA ALA A 273 21.80 18.23 24.66
C ALA A 273 22.58 17.55 25.79
N PHE A 274 23.09 16.35 25.54
CA PHE A 274 24.25 15.84 26.28
C PHE A 274 25.50 16.19 25.47
N ARG A 275 26.23 17.22 25.90
CA ARG A 275 27.60 17.44 25.45
C ARG A 275 28.48 17.75 26.64
N THR A 276 29.19 16.71 27.07
CA THR A 276 30.32 16.80 27.99
C THR A 276 31.56 17.29 27.23
N THR A 277 32.40 18.07 27.93
CA THR A 277 33.84 18.38 27.67
C THR A 277 34.16 19.27 26.46
N THR A 278 34.91 20.38 26.57
CA THR A 278 36.12 20.69 27.38
C THR A 278 36.34 22.20 27.52
N THR A 279 36.80 22.69 28.69
CA THR A 279 38.01 23.53 28.86
C THR A 279 38.25 23.87 30.33
N SER A 280 39.44 23.47 30.82
CA SER A 280 40.29 24.09 31.85
C SER A 280 39.75 24.46 33.25
N ALA A 281 40.46 23.91 34.25
CA ALA A 281 40.89 24.52 35.53
C ALA A 281 40.32 23.90 36.83
N ALA A 282 41.23 23.18 37.50
CA ALA A 282 41.38 22.96 38.96
C ALA A 282 40.24 22.30 39.79
N PRO A 283 40.59 21.48 40.81
CA PRO A 283 39.61 20.71 41.58
C PRO A 283 39.13 21.47 42.83
N PRO A 284 37.86 21.32 43.25
CA PRO A 284 37.48 21.60 44.63
C PRO A 284 37.42 20.32 45.46
N LYS A 285 38.07 20.41 46.61
CA LYS A 285 38.24 19.41 47.66
C LYS A 285 36.90 19.02 48.31
N ARG A 286 36.73 17.73 48.59
CA ARG A 286 35.71 17.20 49.53
C ARG A 286 36.15 17.47 50.98
N PRO A 287 35.32 18.03 51.86
CA PRO A 287 35.53 17.95 53.30
C PRO A 287 35.01 16.61 53.83
N LYS A 288 35.86 15.86 54.54
CA LYS A 288 35.46 14.80 55.46
C LYS A 288 35.20 15.44 56.83
N VAL A 289 34.04 15.20 57.44
CA VAL A 289 33.85 15.25 58.90
C VAL A 289 32.91 14.11 59.28
N ALA A 290 33.39 13.28 60.20
CA ALA A 290 32.62 12.30 60.95
C ALA A 290 32.52 12.80 62.39
N THR A 291 31.36 12.67 63.02
CA THR A 291 31.25 12.47 64.49
C THR A 291 29.87 11.97 64.88
N ASN A 292 29.89 11.11 65.90
CA ASN A 292 28.82 10.30 66.47
C ASN A 292 27.80 11.10 67.31
N GLY A 293 26.62 10.52 67.53
CA GLY A 293 25.92 10.61 68.84
C GLY A 293 24.46 11.08 68.87
N LEU A 294 23.58 10.11 69.14
CA LEU A 294 22.31 10.16 69.89
C LEU A 294 21.02 10.82 69.35
N SER A 295 19.98 9.95 69.34
CA SER A 295 18.57 10.17 69.74
C SER A 295 17.52 10.61 68.71
N ALA A 296 16.77 9.59 68.27
CA ALA A 296 15.30 9.46 68.34
C ALA A 296 14.39 9.97 67.20
N VAL A 297 13.50 9.04 66.83
CA VAL A 297 12.16 9.14 66.22
C VAL A 297 12.05 9.08 64.69
N ASP A 298 11.83 7.84 64.25
CA ASP A 298 10.73 7.35 63.40
C ASP A 298 10.45 8.02 62.03
N GLY A 299 10.75 7.26 60.98
CA GLY A 299 10.47 7.61 59.58
C GLY A 299 10.99 6.51 58.66
N VAL A 300 10.08 5.61 58.27
CA VAL A 300 10.34 4.44 57.42
C VAL A 300 11.06 4.84 56.12
N HIS A 301 12.30 4.39 55.95
CA HIS A 301 13.06 4.51 54.71
C HIS A 301 12.99 3.16 53.98
N VAL A 302 12.15 3.06 52.95
CA VAL A 302 12.15 1.90 52.05
C VAL A 302 13.16 2.15 50.94
N GLN A 303 14.36 1.62 51.12
CA GLN A 303 15.31 1.41 50.03
C GLN A 303 15.11 -0.03 49.54
N MET A 304 14.44 -0.22 48.41
CA MET A 304 14.45 -1.52 47.71
C MET A 304 15.46 -1.44 46.58
N GLU A 305 16.65 -1.98 46.83
CA GLU A 305 17.42 -2.63 45.77
C GLU A 305 17.39 -4.13 46.05
N THR A 306 16.71 -4.91 45.20
CA THR A 306 17.10 -6.30 44.95
C THR A 306 16.70 -6.72 43.54
N PHE A 307 17.70 -7.32 42.89
CA PHE A 307 17.74 -7.95 41.58
C PHE A 307 16.73 -9.09 41.38
N GLU A 308 16.42 -9.32 40.09
CA GLU A 308 16.00 -10.57 39.41
C GLU A 308 14.83 -11.40 39.97
N SER A 309 13.81 -11.60 39.12
CA SER A 309 12.85 -12.69 39.25
C SER A 309 12.41 -13.24 37.87
N PRO A 310 12.16 -14.56 37.73
CA PRO A 310 12.19 -15.32 36.48
C PRO A 310 10.79 -15.60 35.89
N GLY A 311 10.75 -15.97 34.60
CA GLY A 311 9.80 -16.96 34.04
C GLY A 311 8.32 -16.57 33.87
N GLY A 312 7.89 -16.51 32.61
CA GLY A 312 6.57 -16.92 32.07
C GLY A 312 5.28 -16.53 32.82
N PHE A 313 4.52 -15.58 32.25
CA PHE A 313 3.12 -15.33 32.66
C PHE A 313 2.20 -16.50 32.26
N VAL A 314 1.35 -16.93 33.19
CA VAL A 314 0.24 -17.88 32.98
C VAL A 314 -1.06 -17.07 32.91
N GLU A 315 -1.87 -17.29 31.87
CA GLU A 315 -3.14 -16.59 31.65
C GLU A 315 -4.34 -17.43 32.15
N TYR A 316 -5.32 -16.78 32.77
CA TYR A 316 -6.51 -17.39 33.35
C TYR A 316 -7.78 -16.83 32.68
N ASP A 317 -8.79 -17.66 32.47
CA ASP A 317 -10.10 -17.19 32.00
C ASP A 317 -10.97 -16.60 33.12
N ALA A 318 -12.09 -15.98 32.73
CA ALA A 318 -13.06 -15.37 33.65
C ALA A 318 -13.76 -16.37 34.59
N MET A 319 -13.50 -17.67 34.46
CA MET A 319 -13.99 -18.74 35.34
C MET A 319 -12.87 -19.38 36.17
N GLY A 320 -11.63 -18.85 36.12
CA GLY A 320 -10.52 -19.27 36.97
C GLY A 320 -9.75 -20.49 36.47
N ASN A 321 -9.95 -20.92 35.22
CA ASN A 321 -9.21 -22.04 34.65
C ASN A 321 -7.89 -21.60 34.00
N VAL A 322 -6.86 -22.45 34.13
CA VAL A 322 -5.51 -22.21 33.60
C VAL A 322 -5.48 -22.46 32.10
N ILE A 323 -5.18 -21.43 31.30
CA ILE A 323 -4.86 -21.58 29.88
C ILE A 323 -3.34 -21.74 29.76
N LYS A 324 -2.82 -22.98 29.87
CA LYS A 324 -1.40 -23.29 29.60
C LYS A 324 -1.09 -23.02 28.11
N GLY A 325 0.09 -22.56 27.68
CA GLY A 325 1.41 -22.63 28.31
C GLY A 325 2.24 -23.84 27.83
N SER A 326 2.35 -24.10 26.52
CA SER A 326 3.41 -24.89 25.85
C SER A 326 3.30 -24.76 24.30
N PRO A 327 4.40 -24.91 23.53
CA PRO A 327 4.63 -24.16 22.27
C PRO A 327 4.28 -24.86 20.94
N ASP A 328 3.36 -25.84 20.92
CA ASP A 328 3.14 -26.70 19.72
C ASP A 328 1.73 -26.65 19.09
N SER A 329 0.88 -25.65 19.41
CA SER A 329 -0.46 -25.54 18.78
C SER A 329 -0.72 -24.24 18.02
N MET A 330 0.33 -23.50 17.63
CA MET A 330 0.23 -22.25 16.86
C MET A 330 0.26 -22.49 15.34
N PHE A 331 -0.46 -23.51 14.88
CA PHE A 331 -0.77 -23.78 13.47
C PHE A 331 -2.20 -24.30 13.40
N ASP A 332 -3.17 -23.39 13.51
CA ASP A 332 -4.49 -23.46 12.87
C ASP A 332 -5.40 -22.37 13.46
N HIS A 333 -5.27 -21.17 12.92
CA HIS A 333 -6.34 -20.18 13.02
C HIS A 333 -6.53 -19.53 11.65
N ASP A 334 -7.17 -20.29 10.78
CA ASP A 334 -7.79 -19.82 9.55
C ASP A 334 -9.16 -19.19 9.90
N PRO A 335 -9.37 -17.88 9.70
CA PRO A 335 -10.64 -17.22 9.96
C PRO A 335 -11.75 -17.56 8.94
N GLU A 336 -11.52 -18.43 7.94
CA GLU A 336 -12.57 -18.94 7.04
C GLU A 336 -13.04 -20.37 7.36
N ALA A 337 -12.42 -21.06 8.33
CA ALA A 337 -12.85 -22.40 8.76
C ALA A 337 -13.89 -22.33 9.89
N GLN A 338 -15.17 -22.11 9.56
CA GLN A 338 -16.26 -22.36 10.51
C GLN A 338 -16.40 -23.87 10.78
N HIS A 339 -15.65 -24.36 11.77
CA HIS A 339 -15.92 -25.68 12.35
C HIS A 339 -17.20 -25.57 13.18
N ILE A 340 -18.27 -26.21 12.71
CA ILE A 340 -19.53 -26.37 13.44
C ILE A 340 -19.18 -27.02 14.79
N ARG A 341 -19.39 -26.29 15.88
CA ARG A 341 -19.25 -26.83 17.24
C ARG A 341 -20.44 -27.74 17.50
N ASP A 342 -20.20 -28.88 18.13
CA ASP A 342 -21.19 -29.90 18.55
C ASP A 342 -22.13 -29.39 19.67
N GLU A 343 -22.71 -28.20 19.51
CA GLU A 343 -23.63 -27.58 20.48
C GLU A 343 -25.07 -28.10 20.37
N PHE A 344 -25.32 -29.09 19.51
CA PHE A 344 -26.60 -29.79 19.40
C PHE A 344 -26.47 -31.30 19.64
N LYS A 345 -25.94 -31.70 20.79
CA LYS A 345 -26.29 -33.01 21.37
C LYS A 345 -27.47 -32.82 22.33
N ARG A 346 -28.61 -33.40 21.95
CA ARG A 346 -29.82 -33.54 22.78
C ARG A 346 -29.44 -34.15 24.15
N PRO A 347 -30.10 -33.76 25.25
CA PRO A 347 -29.92 -34.45 26.52
C PRO A 347 -30.41 -35.90 26.42
N PRO A 348 -29.78 -36.84 27.16
CA PRO A 348 -30.22 -38.22 27.18
C PRO A 348 -31.50 -38.34 28.02
N TYR A 349 -32.37 -39.25 27.53
CA TYR A 349 -33.66 -39.75 28.03
C TYR A 349 -34.91 -39.09 27.44
#